data_AF-A0A815V5S6-F1
#
_entry.id   AF-A0A815V5S6-F1
#
_cell.length_a   1.000
_cell.length_b   1.000
_cell.length_c   1.000
_cell.angle_alpha   90.00
_cell.angle_beta   90.00
_cell.angle_gamma   90.00
#
_symmetry.space_group_name_H-M   'P 1'
#
loop_
_entity.id
_entity.type
_entity.pdbx_description
1 polymer ?
#
loop_
_entity_poly.entity_id
_entity_poly.type
_entity_poly.pdbx_seq_one_letter_code
_entity_poly.pdbx_strand_id
1 'polypeptide(L)'
;MLKSTKLNKKRHKVPVFGFTKTRKEPIWGLHPDGIVLIPCFTLWVFTAPKIGRWRSVLETLPKVSEKIKWENRVHKLMWRGARNGGRQWLTDIGQRKNDSKLDIEFIDWKPSSLNIHYSENFKTIQQFCQYQYLLHQEGWSYSNRLKYLLLCGSPVIFANFRGWEEYWHHLLKHDYNALIWRDRGNEDSFHNLTRNLMHDPQKAKFIGINGKNLVQKYLNEQAILCYLRNVLIQYEKLFAYKPRKHRNAVNIDEFLVGYST
;
A
#
# COMPACT_ATOMS: atom_id res chain seq x y z
N MET A 1 -31.67 -22.40 31.67
CA MET A 1 -31.60 -21.01 31.14
C MET A 1 -30.61 -20.20 31.96
N LEU A 2 -29.33 -20.19 31.57
CA LEU A 2 -28.34 -19.29 32.18
C LEU A 2 -28.46 -17.94 31.47
N LYS A 3 -28.95 -16.93 32.19
CA LYS A 3 -29.01 -15.54 31.74
C LYS A 3 -27.59 -15.07 31.42
N SER A 4 -27.33 -14.85 30.14
CA SER A 4 -26.16 -14.13 29.65
C SER A 4 -26.14 -12.74 30.29
N THR A 5 -25.27 -12.56 31.27
CA THR A 5 -24.87 -11.25 31.75
C THR A 5 -24.22 -10.52 30.59
N LYS A 6 -24.94 -9.54 30.03
CA LYS A 6 -24.38 -8.55 29.11
C LYS A 6 -23.23 -7.84 29.84
N LEU A 7 -22.01 -8.33 29.62
CA LEU A 7 -20.79 -7.61 29.94
C LEU A 7 -20.86 -6.27 29.20
N ASN A 8 -21.13 -5.22 29.97
CA ASN A 8 -21.15 -3.84 29.53
C ASN A 8 -19.70 -3.44 29.21
N LYS A 9 -19.19 -3.88 28.05
CA LYS A 9 -17.84 -3.58 27.58
C LYS A 9 -17.80 -2.10 27.16
N LYS A 10 -17.65 -1.19 28.12
CA LYS A 10 -16.94 0.07 27.89
C LYS A 10 -15.51 -0.31 27.49
N ARG A 11 -15.31 -0.66 26.21
CA ARG A 11 -13.99 -0.89 25.63
C ARG A 11 -13.20 0.40 25.83
N HIS A 12 -12.27 0.38 26.76
CA HIS A 12 -11.31 1.46 26.90
C HIS A 12 -10.59 1.56 25.55
N LYS A 13 -10.70 2.71 24.89
CA LYS A 13 -10.00 2.99 23.63
C LYS A 13 -8.52 3.13 23.96
N VAL A 14 -7.80 2.02 24.10
CA VAL A 14 -6.34 2.04 24.23
C VAL A 14 -5.80 2.46 22.86
N PRO A 15 -5.10 3.59 22.76
CA PRO A 15 -4.52 4.00 21.49
C PRO A 15 -3.38 3.06 21.13
N VAL A 16 -3.40 2.56 19.90
CA VAL A 16 -2.39 1.67 19.34
C VAL A 16 -1.83 2.30 18.07
N PHE A 17 -0.50 2.35 17.96
CA PHE A 17 0.12 2.71 16.68
C PHE A 17 -0.02 1.56 15.69
N GLY A 18 -0.57 1.85 14.52
CA GLY A 18 -0.76 0.87 13.46
C GLY A 18 -0.26 1.40 12.12
N PHE A 19 0.18 0.51 11.24
CA PHE A 19 0.55 0.89 9.87
C PHE A 19 -0.67 1.04 8.96
N THR A 20 -1.78 0.41 9.35
CA THR A 20 -3.03 0.49 8.61
C THR A 20 -4.25 0.37 9.53
N LYS A 21 -5.39 0.82 9.02
CA LYS A 21 -6.71 0.55 9.57
C LYS A 21 -7.73 0.45 8.44
N THR A 22 -8.91 -0.10 8.73
CA THR A 22 -10.07 0.07 7.86
C THR A 22 -10.92 1.27 8.33
N ARG A 23 -11.77 1.81 7.46
CA ARG A 23 -12.66 2.93 7.82
C ARG A 23 -13.82 2.56 8.75
N LYS A 24 -14.29 1.32 8.71
CA LYS A 24 -15.57 0.93 9.34
C LYS A 24 -15.47 -0.30 10.25
N GLU A 25 -14.63 -1.26 9.90
CA GLU A 25 -14.61 -2.56 10.55
C GLU A 25 -13.52 -2.63 11.63
N PRO A 26 -13.87 -3.08 12.85
CA PRO A 26 -12.87 -3.39 13.86
C PRO A 26 -11.89 -4.46 13.35
N ILE A 27 -10.60 -4.24 13.58
CA ILE A 27 -9.54 -5.20 13.23
C ILE A 27 -9.10 -5.88 14.51
N TRP A 28 -9.23 -7.20 14.58
CA TRP A 28 -8.80 -7.99 15.75
C TRP A 28 -9.35 -7.46 17.09
N GLY A 29 -10.57 -6.92 17.07
CA GLY A 29 -11.24 -6.35 18.24
C GLY A 29 -10.87 -4.89 18.56
N LEU A 30 -9.94 -4.27 17.81
CA LEU A 30 -9.60 -2.85 17.89
C LEU A 30 -10.48 -2.03 16.97
N HIS A 31 -11.17 -1.04 17.53
CA HIS A 31 -11.96 -0.08 16.75
C HIS A 31 -11.02 0.86 15.96
N PRO A 32 -11.32 1.24 14.71
CA PRO A 32 -10.48 2.11 13.91
C PRO A 32 -10.06 3.43 14.57
N ASP A 33 -10.93 4.02 15.40
CA ASP A 33 -10.64 5.22 16.19
C ASP A 33 -9.48 5.06 17.18
N GLY A 34 -9.24 3.84 17.66
CA GLY A 34 -8.14 3.53 18.57
C GLY A 34 -6.80 3.38 17.85
N ILE A 35 -6.78 3.43 16.52
CA ILE A 35 -5.58 3.22 15.72
C ILE A 35 -5.04 4.56 15.21
N VAL A 36 -3.87 4.94 15.72
CA VAL A 36 -3.08 6.08 15.24
C VAL A 36 -2.15 5.58 14.15
N LEU A 37 -2.35 6.07 12.92
CA LEU A 37 -1.58 5.62 11.77
C LEU A 37 -0.17 6.20 11.80
N ILE A 38 0.84 5.32 11.75
CA ILE A 38 2.25 5.68 11.64
C ILE A 38 2.87 5.16 10.33
N PRO A 39 3.98 5.75 9.86
CA PRO A 39 4.69 5.25 8.68
C PRO A 39 5.11 3.79 8.86
N CYS A 40 4.92 2.98 7.82
CA CYS A 40 5.35 1.59 7.79
C CYS A 40 6.88 1.47 7.80
N PHE A 41 7.43 0.46 8.48
CA PHE A 41 8.86 0.12 8.47
C PHE A 41 9.45 -0.01 7.05
N THR A 42 8.63 -0.38 6.06
CA THR A 42 9.06 -0.50 4.65
C THR A 42 9.50 0.82 4.00
N LEU A 43 9.27 1.96 4.67
CA LEU A 43 9.77 3.27 4.26
C LEU A 43 11.25 3.51 4.69
N TRP A 44 11.84 2.61 5.47
CA TRP A 44 13.28 2.59 5.77
C TRP A 44 13.94 1.32 5.23
N VAL A 45 13.41 0.17 5.64
CA VAL A 45 13.95 -1.14 5.29
C VAL A 45 12.83 -2.05 4.83
N PHE A 46 12.96 -2.57 3.61
CA PHE A 46 12.15 -3.68 3.15
C PHE A 46 13.07 -4.76 2.60
N THR A 47 13.14 -5.89 3.30
CA THR A 47 14.01 -7.02 2.96
C THR A 47 13.44 -7.88 1.82
N ALA A 48 12.30 -7.50 1.24
CA ALA A 48 11.80 -8.18 0.06
C ALA A 48 12.82 -8.07 -1.08
N PRO A 49 13.19 -9.20 -1.71
CA PRO A 49 14.17 -9.21 -2.77
C PRO A 49 13.85 -8.19 -3.85
N LYS A 50 14.88 -7.49 -4.34
CA LYS A 50 14.86 -6.64 -5.56
C LYS A 50 14.07 -5.33 -5.47
N ILE A 51 13.59 -4.89 -4.30
CA ILE A 51 12.92 -3.58 -4.16
C ILE A 51 13.90 -2.50 -3.67
N GLY A 52 14.79 -2.82 -2.71
CA GLY A 52 15.77 -1.85 -2.17
C GLY A 52 15.18 -0.89 -1.12
N ARG A 53 16.02 0.02 -0.60
CA ARG A 53 15.61 1.03 0.40
C ARG A 53 14.73 2.09 -0.24
N TRP A 54 13.67 2.50 0.47
CA TRP A 54 12.70 3.46 -0.07
C TRP A 54 13.32 4.77 -0.55
N ARG A 55 14.26 5.36 0.19
CA ARG A 55 14.99 6.57 -0.22
C ARG A 55 15.64 6.40 -1.61
N SER A 56 16.33 5.29 -1.83
CA SER A 56 16.97 4.99 -3.11
C SER A 56 15.94 4.74 -4.21
N VAL A 57 14.83 4.06 -3.91
CA VAL A 57 13.76 3.80 -4.87
C VAL A 57 13.06 5.09 -5.30
N LEU A 58 12.78 5.98 -4.34
CA LEU A 58 12.16 7.27 -4.57
C LEU A 58 12.95 8.12 -5.58
N GLU A 59 14.28 8.02 -5.53
CA GLU A 59 15.18 8.74 -6.43
C GLU A 59 15.36 8.02 -7.79
N THR A 60 15.54 6.70 -7.78
CA THR A 60 15.99 5.95 -8.96
C THR A 60 14.84 5.46 -9.85
N LEU A 61 13.69 5.09 -9.27
CA LEU A 61 12.59 4.52 -10.02
C LEU A 61 11.95 5.49 -11.03
N PRO A 62 11.72 6.78 -10.69
CA PRO A 62 11.28 7.78 -11.68
C PRO A 62 12.26 7.89 -12.85
N LYS A 63 13.57 7.96 -12.59
CA LYS A 63 14.62 8.03 -13.61
C LYS A 63 14.58 6.81 -14.54
N VAL A 64 14.38 5.61 -13.99
CA VAL A 64 14.24 4.37 -14.78
C VAL A 64 12.97 4.42 -15.64
N SER A 65 11.86 4.89 -15.08
CA SER A 65 10.59 4.98 -15.76
C SER A 65 10.58 6.02 -16.90
N GLU A 66 11.31 7.11 -16.75
CA GLU A 66 11.44 8.19 -17.73
C GLU A 66 12.32 7.82 -18.94
N LYS A 67 13.16 6.77 -18.83
CA LYS A 67 13.89 6.21 -19.98
C LYS A 67 12.96 5.66 -21.07
N ILE A 68 11.74 5.30 -20.71
CA ILE A 68 10.73 4.78 -21.64
C ILE A 68 9.66 5.85 -21.83
N LYS A 69 9.66 6.47 -23.02
CA LYS A 69 8.59 7.38 -23.45
C LYS A 69 7.24 6.70 -23.27
N TRP A 70 6.23 7.45 -22.84
CA TRP A 70 4.90 6.91 -22.55
C TRP A 70 4.32 6.11 -23.71
N GLU A 71 4.51 6.59 -24.94
CA GLU A 71 4.03 6.00 -26.19
C GLU A 71 4.65 4.63 -26.45
N ASN A 72 5.84 4.38 -25.91
CA ASN A 72 6.58 3.12 -26.05
C ASN A 72 6.31 2.14 -24.90
N ARG A 73 5.51 2.52 -23.90
CA ARG A 73 5.09 1.62 -22.82
C ARG A 73 4.04 0.64 -23.33
N VAL A 74 4.01 -0.55 -22.75
CA VAL A 74 3.02 -1.58 -23.05
C VAL A 74 1.62 -1.05 -22.75
N HIS A 75 0.77 -0.97 -23.79
CA HIS A 75 -0.60 -0.47 -23.69
C HIS A 75 -1.54 -1.54 -23.10
N LYS A 76 -1.33 -1.88 -21.82
CA LYS A 76 -2.16 -2.79 -21.02
C LYS A 76 -2.27 -2.31 -19.58
N LEU A 77 -3.34 -2.73 -18.89
CA LEU A 77 -3.46 -2.64 -17.44
C LEU A 77 -2.78 -3.83 -16.78
N MET A 78 -1.72 -3.55 -16.01
CA MET A 78 -0.85 -4.57 -15.45
C MET A 78 -1.10 -4.84 -13.97
N TRP A 79 -1.13 -6.13 -13.62
CA TRP A 79 -1.11 -6.60 -12.24
C TRP A 79 -0.37 -7.95 -12.10
N ARG A 80 0.47 -8.05 -11.06
CA ARG A 80 1.04 -9.31 -10.56
C ARG A 80 1.00 -9.34 -9.03
N GLY A 81 0.58 -10.46 -8.45
CA GLY A 81 0.55 -10.61 -7.00
C GLY A 81 0.11 -11.99 -6.52
N ALA A 82 0.37 -12.29 -5.25
CA ALA A 82 -0.03 -13.55 -4.64
C ALA A 82 -1.55 -13.63 -4.45
N ARG A 83 -2.08 -14.85 -4.51
CA ARG A 83 -3.50 -15.17 -4.27
C ARG A 83 -3.83 -15.10 -2.78
N ASN A 84 -4.04 -13.89 -2.27
CA ASN A 84 -4.38 -13.65 -0.87
C ASN A 84 -5.36 -12.49 -0.68
N GLY A 85 -5.93 -12.35 0.52
CA GLY A 85 -6.65 -11.14 0.91
C GLY A 85 -7.88 -10.79 0.07
N GLY A 86 -8.58 -11.80 -0.45
CA GLY A 86 -9.74 -11.62 -1.29
C GLY A 86 -9.42 -11.22 -2.73
N ARG A 87 -8.18 -11.37 -3.22
CA ARG A 87 -7.81 -11.05 -4.62
C ARG A 87 -8.45 -11.93 -5.69
N GLN A 88 -9.23 -12.95 -5.34
CA GLN A 88 -9.79 -13.94 -6.27
C GLN A 88 -10.58 -13.32 -7.45
N TRP A 89 -11.24 -12.17 -7.25
CA TRP A 89 -11.96 -11.45 -8.32
C TRP A 89 -11.06 -11.01 -9.48
N LEU A 90 -9.74 -10.94 -9.29
CA LEU A 90 -8.81 -10.67 -10.38
C LEU A 90 -8.80 -11.79 -11.43
N THR A 91 -9.18 -13.02 -11.06
CA THR A 91 -9.45 -14.09 -12.03
C THR A 91 -10.66 -13.75 -12.90
N ASP A 92 -11.71 -13.14 -12.34
CA ASP A 92 -12.92 -12.74 -13.08
C ASP A 92 -12.61 -11.72 -14.18
N ILE A 93 -11.92 -10.65 -13.80
CA ILE A 93 -11.63 -9.56 -14.73
C ILE A 93 -10.47 -9.87 -15.67
N GLY A 94 -9.48 -10.65 -15.24
CA GLY A 94 -8.27 -10.93 -16.02
C GLY A 94 -8.38 -12.18 -16.90
N GLN A 95 -8.63 -13.33 -16.29
CA GLN A 95 -8.51 -14.62 -16.97
C GLN A 95 -9.82 -15.05 -17.66
N ARG A 96 -10.98 -14.77 -17.07
CA ARG A 96 -12.27 -15.23 -17.63
C ARG A 96 -12.77 -14.40 -18.81
N LYS A 97 -12.44 -13.11 -18.86
CA LYS A 97 -12.91 -12.19 -19.92
C LYS A 97 -12.01 -12.16 -21.16
N ASN A 98 -10.82 -12.77 -21.10
CA ASN A 98 -9.83 -12.79 -22.19
C ASN A 98 -9.59 -11.41 -22.85
N ASP A 99 -9.54 -10.36 -22.03
CA ASP A 99 -9.36 -8.99 -22.51
C ASP A 99 -7.88 -8.73 -22.79
N SER A 100 -7.53 -8.57 -24.07
CA SER A 100 -6.16 -8.32 -24.51
C SER A 100 -5.53 -7.04 -23.93
N LYS A 101 -6.33 -6.11 -23.41
CA LYS A 101 -5.89 -4.89 -22.73
C LYS A 101 -5.55 -5.12 -21.25
N LEU A 102 -5.85 -6.29 -20.70
CA LEU A 102 -5.55 -6.64 -19.32
C LEU A 102 -4.38 -7.63 -19.27
N ASP A 103 -3.43 -7.36 -18.39
CA ASP A 103 -2.30 -8.24 -18.09
C ASP A 103 -2.31 -8.52 -16.59
N ILE A 104 -3.21 -9.42 -16.16
CA ILE A 104 -3.51 -9.69 -14.76
C ILE A 104 -3.28 -11.17 -14.47
N GLU A 105 -2.27 -11.47 -13.67
CA GLU A 105 -1.96 -12.85 -13.30
C GLU A 105 -1.51 -12.96 -11.85
N PHE A 106 -1.82 -14.11 -11.25
CA PHE A 106 -1.26 -14.47 -9.97
C PHE A 106 0.18 -14.93 -10.11
N ILE A 107 1.00 -14.62 -9.11
CA ILE A 107 2.33 -15.17 -8.96
C ILE A 107 2.32 -16.20 -7.83
N ASP A 108 3.10 -17.26 -8.01
CA ASP A 108 3.38 -18.20 -6.95
C ASP A 108 4.68 -17.78 -6.26
N TRP A 109 4.61 -17.68 -4.94
CA TRP A 109 5.76 -17.44 -4.10
C TRP A 109 5.96 -18.66 -3.21
N LYS A 110 6.98 -19.46 -3.52
CA LYS A 110 7.39 -20.58 -2.66
C LYS A 110 8.63 -20.14 -1.88
N PRO A 111 8.50 -19.85 -0.57
CA PRO A 111 9.69 -19.62 0.25
C PRO A 111 10.45 -20.94 0.35
N SER A 112 11.68 -21.01 -0.18
CA SER A 112 12.66 -21.99 0.27
C SER A 112 13.47 -21.37 1.40
N SER A 113 13.99 -22.19 2.31
CA SER A 113 14.71 -21.77 3.51
C SER A 113 15.94 -20.89 3.26
N LEU A 114 16.41 -20.79 2.00
CA LEU A 114 17.57 -20.00 1.60
C LEU A 114 17.35 -19.13 0.35
N ASN A 115 16.33 -19.41 -0.47
CA ASN A 115 16.05 -18.65 -1.68
C ASN A 115 14.54 -18.47 -1.90
N ILE A 116 14.14 -17.25 -2.23
CA ILE A 116 12.79 -17.00 -2.69
C ILE A 116 12.72 -17.37 -4.19
N HIS A 117 12.02 -18.47 -4.50
CA HIS A 117 11.66 -18.78 -5.88
C HIS A 117 10.38 -18.03 -6.25
N TYR A 118 10.48 -17.26 -7.33
CA TYR A 118 9.35 -16.58 -7.95
C TYR A 118 8.95 -17.35 -9.21
N SER A 119 7.64 -17.45 -9.48
CA SER A 119 7.15 -17.93 -10.78
C SER A 119 7.68 -17.06 -11.93
N GLU A 120 7.78 -17.64 -13.13
CA GLU A 120 8.35 -16.98 -14.32
C GLU A 120 7.66 -15.66 -14.68
N ASN A 121 6.37 -15.55 -14.37
CA ASN A 121 5.57 -14.36 -14.61
C ASN A 121 5.74 -13.26 -13.54
N PHE A 122 6.66 -13.43 -12.57
CA PHE A 122 7.00 -12.39 -11.61
C PHE A 122 7.57 -11.15 -12.31
N LYS A 123 7.19 -9.97 -11.81
CA LYS A 123 7.69 -8.69 -12.28
C LYS A 123 8.25 -7.86 -11.13
N THR A 124 9.44 -7.29 -11.33
CA THR A 124 9.99 -6.26 -10.44
C THR A 124 9.23 -4.96 -10.59
N ILE A 125 9.34 -4.06 -9.62
CA ILE A 125 8.71 -2.73 -9.69
C ILE A 125 9.16 -1.96 -10.95
N GLN A 126 10.43 -2.07 -11.34
CA GLN A 126 10.96 -1.47 -12.56
C GLN A 126 10.26 -2.01 -13.81
N GLN A 127 9.94 -3.32 -13.84
CA GLN A 127 9.20 -3.93 -14.95
C GLN A 127 7.73 -3.49 -14.97
N PHE A 128 7.10 -3.22 -13.82
CA PHE A 128 5.77 -2.60 -13.79
C PHE A 128 5.79 -1.24 -14.51
N CYS A 129 6.85 -0.44 -14.35
CA CYS A 129 6.95 0.87 -14.99
C CYS A 129 7.03 0.85 -16.52
N GLN A 130 7.12 -0.32 -17.15
CA GLN A 130 7.06 -0.50 -18.60
C GLN A 130 5.63 -0.47 -19.15
N TYR A 131 4.61 -0.48 -18.28
CA TYR A 131 3.20 -0.52 -18.67
C TYR A 131 2.55 0.85 -18.53
N GLN A 132 1.63 1.17 -19.44
CA GLN A 132 0.88 2.43 -19.42
C GLN A 132 -0.11 2.50 -18.25
N TYR A 133 -0.73 1.40 -17.84
CA TYR A 133 -1.74 1.43 -16.79
C TYR A 133 -1.41 0.40 -15.73
N LEU A 134 -1.57 0.77 -14.46
CA LEU A 134 -1.23 -0.08 -13.33
C LEU A 134 -2.45 -0.32 -12.45
N LEU A 135 -2.62 -1.55 -11.98
CA LEU A 135 -3.63 -1.90 -10.99
C LEU A 135 -2.97 -2.10 -9.62
N HIS A 136 -3.53 -1.47 -8.60
CA HIS A 136 -3.22 -1.74 -7.22
C HIS A 136 -4.42 -2.39 -6.53
N GLN A 137 -4.14 -3.46 -5.77
CA GLN A 137 -5.12 -4.17 -4.97
C GLN A 137 -4.50 -4.60 -3.64
N GLU A 138 -5.22 -4.34 -2.57
CA GLU A 138 -4.88 -4.73 -1.20
C GLU A 138 -4.78 -6.25 -1.04
N GLY A 139 -4.09 -6.67 0.03
CA GLY A 139 -3.93 -8.08 0.39
C GLY A 139 -4.80 -8.40 1.61
N TRP A 140 -4.27 -9.19 2.55
CA TRP A 140 -4.93 -9.46 3.83
C TRP A 140 -5.26 -8.17 4.58
N SER A 141 -4.33 -7.22 4.52
CA SER A 141 -4.48 -5.82 4.93
C SER A 141 -4.07 -4.90 3.77
N TYR A 142 -3.64 -3.67 4.07
CA TYR A 142 -2.99 -2.79 3.09
C TYR A 142 -1.85 -3.49 2.34
N SER A 143 -1.56 -3.01 1.13
CA SER A 143 -0.40 -3.45 0.38
C SER A 143 0.54 -2.28 0.12
N ASN A 144 1.76 -2.42 0.62
CA ASN A 144 2.84 -1.45 0.44
C ASN A 144 3.20 -1.14 -1.04
N ARG A 145 2.62 -1.85 -2.02
CA ARG A 145 2.92 -1.71 -3.45
C ARG A 145 2.46 -0.38 -4.03
N LEU A 146 1.38 0.25 -3.51
CA LEU A 146 0.75 1.42 -4.12
C LEU A 146 1.75 2.56 -4.37
N LYS A 147 2.52 2.95 -3.34
CA LYS A 147 3.53 4.01 -3.43
C LYS A 147 4.60 3.75 -4.51
N TYR A 148 4.94 2.49 -4.75
CA TYR A 148 5.89 2.10 -5.79
C TYR A 148 5.30 2.23 -7.20
N LEU A 149 4.04 1.86 -7.39
CA LEU A 149 3.37 1.97 -8.69
C LEU A 149 3.16 3.43 -9.10
N LEU A 150 2.79 4.28 -8.15
CA LEU A 150 2.63 5.72 -8.39
C LEU A 150 3.93 6.37 -8.88
N LEU A 151 5.10 5.89 -8.43
CA LEU A 151 6.39 6.41 -8.89
C LEU A 151 6.73 6.12 -10.35
N CYS A 152 6.06 5.14 -10.99
CA CYS A 152 6.22 4.88 -12.41
C CYS A 152 5.64 6.02 -13.29
N GLY A 153 4.89 6.97 -12.72
CA GLY A 153 4.20 7.99 -13.52
C GLY A 153 3.10 7.44 -14.43
N SER A 154 2.75 6.16 -14.26
CA SER A 154 1.55 5.56 -14.84
C SER A 154 0.37 5.77 -13.89
N PRO A 155 -0.83 6.07 -14.40
CA PRO A 155 -2.03 6.13 -13.58
C PRO A 155 -2.26 4.77 -12.94
N VAL A 156 -2.61 4.81 -11.66
CA VAL A 156 -2.89 3.62 -10.87
C VAL A 156 -4.38 3.56 -10.60
N ILE A 157 -5.03 2.48 -11.03
CA ILE A 157 -6.34 2.10 -10.53
C ILE A 157 -6.14 1.44 -9.17
N PHE A 158 -6.57 2.10 -8.10
CA PHE A 158 -6.60 1.57 -6.75
C PHE A 158 -7.96 0.93 -6.48
N ALA A 159 -8.02 -0.40 -6.59
CA ALA A 159 -9.14 -1.18 -6.11
C ALA A 159 -9.09 -1.25 -4.57
N ASN A 160 -9.91 -0.41 -3.93
CA ASN A 160 -9.96 -0.21 -2.47
C ASN A 160 -11.36 -0.52 -1.91
N PHE A 161 -11.91 -1.67 -2.29
CA PHE A 161 -13.22 -2.11 -1.79
C PHE A 161 -13.19 -2.58 -0.32
N ARG A 162 -12.01 -2.91 0.24
CA ARG A 162 -11.88 -3.30 1.66
C ARG A 162 -11.65 -2.09 2.57
N GLY A 163 -11.30 -0.94 2.00
CA GLY A 163 -11.12 0.30 2.73
C GLY A 163 -9.89 0.32 3.61
N TRP A 164 -8.80 -0.39 3.27
CA TRP A 164 -7.56 -0.26 4.05
C TRP A 164 -6.88 1.08 3.74
N GLU A 165 -6.34 1.69 4.80
CA GLU A 165 -5.70 2.99 4.73
C GLU A 165 -4.32 2.96 5.36
N GLU A 166 -3.35 3.54 4.66
CA GLU A 166 -2.09 3.99 5.25
C GLU A 166 -2.21 5.47 5.66
N TYR A 167 -1.26 5.94 6.48
CA TYR A 167 -1.27 7.30 7.03
C TYR A 167 -1.38 8.43 5.97
N TRP A 168 -0.96 8.15 4.73
CA TRP A 168 -0.94 9.12 3.62
C TRP A 168 -2.09 8.93 2.62
N HIS A 169 -2.91 7.86 2.72
CA HIS A 169 -3.97 7.57 1.74
C HIS A 169 -5.04 8.66 1.67
N HIS A 170 -5.19 9.49 2.70
CA HIS A 170 -6.08 10.65 2.71
C HIS A 170 -5.70 11.73 1.67
N LEU A 171 -4.46 11.71 1.15
CA LEU A 171 -3.99 12.61 0.10
C LEU A 171 -4.38 12.12 -1.32
N LEU A 172 -4.85 10.87 -1.44
CA LEU A 172 -5.31 10.33 -2.71
C LEU A 172 -6.64 10.97 -3.11
N LYS A 173 -6.68 11.48 -4.34
CA LYS A 173 -7.83 12.13 -4.95
C LYS A 173 -8.15 11.40 -6.24
N HIS A 174 -9.35 10.81 -6.28
CA HIS A 174 -9.88 10.17 -7.48
C HIS A 174 -9.85 11.14 -8.66
N ASP A 175 -9.52 10.64 -9.85
CA ASP A 175 -9.46 11.43 -11.09
C ASP A 175 -8.39 12.54 -11.12
N TYR A 176 -7.54 12.60 -10.09
CA TYR A 176 -6.45 13.58 -10.03
C TYR A 176 -5.07 12.94 -9.88
N ASN A 177 -4.88 12.05 -8.89
CA ASN A 177 -3.58 11.41 -8.63
C ASN A 177 -3.67 9.87 -8.50
N ALA A 178 -4.87 9.31 -8.55
CA ALA A 178 -5.17 7.89 -8.70
C ALA A 178 -6.62 7.70 -9.17
N LEU A 179 -6.98 6.52 -9.66
CA LEU A 179 -8.38 6.13 -9.90
C LEU A 179 -8.81 5.22 -8.77
N ILE A 180 -9.75 5.63 -7.92
CA ILE A 180 -10.15 4.83 -6.76
C ILE A 180 -11.44 4.09 -7.10
N TRP A 181 -11.38 2.77 -7.13
CA TRP A 181 -12.53 1.91 -7.42
C TRP A 181 -12.90 1.10 -6.17
N ARG A 182 -14.18 1.06 -5.82
CA ARG A 182 -14.66 0.38 -4.59
C ARG A 182 -15.83 -0.59 -4.83
N ASP A 183 -16.32 -0.69 -6.05
CA ASP A 183 -17.61 -1.32 -6.38
C ASP A 183 -17.47 -2.83 -6.64
N ARG A 184 -16.87 -3.55 -5.69
CA ARG A 184 -16.68 -5.00 -5.83
C ARG A 184 -18.02 -5.73 -5.95
N GLY A 185 -18.11 -6.67 -6.89
CA GLY A 185 -19.36 -7.32 -7.30
C GLY A 185 -20.05 -6.63 -8.48
N ASN A 186 -19.50 -5.50 -8.95
CA ASN A 186 -19.86 -4.88 -10.23
C ASN A 186 -18.59 -4.75 -11.09
N GLU A 187 -18.10 -5.89 -11.60
CA GLU A 187 -16.89 -5.95 -12.41
C GLU A 187 -17.04 -5.19 -13.74
N ASP A 188 -18.25 -5.01 -14.25
CA ASP A 188 -18.52 -4.18 -15.43
C ASP A 188 -18.15 -2.71 -15.18
N SER A 189 -18.37 -2.19 -13.97
CA SER A 189 -17.91 -0.85 -13.59
C SER A 189 -16.39 -0.71 -13.65
N PHE A 190 -15.65 -1.76 -13.27
CA PHE A 190 -14.19 -1.79 -13.36
C PHE A 190 -13.72 -1.78 -14.83
N HIS A 191 -14.37 -2.57 -15.69
CA HIS A 191 -14.06 -2.59 -17.12
C HIS A 191 -14.37 -1.23 -17.77
N ASN A 192 -15.49 -0.60 -17.41
CA ASN A 192 -15.85 0.74 -17.90
C ASN A 192 -14.84 1.80 -17.46
N LEU A 193 -14.45 1.79 -16.17
CA LEU A 193 -13.40 2.67 -15.65
C LEU A 193 -12.09 2.51 -16.42
N THR A 194 -11.68 1.25 -16.64
CA THR A 194 -10.45 0.92 -17.36
C THR A 194 -10.50 1.39 -18.81
N ARG A 195 -11.61 1.13 -19.51
CA ARG A 195 -11.80 1.56 -20.91
C ARG A 195 -11.78 3.07 -21.05
N ASN A 196 -12.48 3.79 -20.16
CA ASN A 196 -12.51 5.25 -20.16
C ASN A 196 -11.12 5.85 -19.92
N LEU A 197 -10.37 5.27 -18.97
CA LEU A 197 -8.99 5.69 -18.71
C LEU A 197 -8.08 5.46 -19.94
N MET A 198 -8.25 4.34 -20.64
CA MET A 198 -7.46 4.01 -21.83
C MET A 198 -7.84 4.84 -23.06
N HIS A 199 -9.08 5.33 -23.13
CA HIS A 199 -9.56 6.17 -24.24
C HIS A 199 -9.04 7.62 -24.15
N ASP A 200 -8.64 8.07 -22.97
CA ASP A 200 -8.08 9.41 -22.75
C ASP A 200 -6.61 9.34 -22.26
N PRO A 201 -5.64 9.18 -23.18
CA PRO A 201 -4.23 9.14 -22.82
C PRO A 201 -3.73 10.42 -22.14
N GLN A 202 -4.35 11.58 -22.40
CA GLN A 202 -3.93 12.84 -21.78
C GLN A 202 -4.33 12.86 -20.30
N LYS A 203 -5.58 12.51 -19.98
CA LYS A 203 -6.04 12.34 -18.60
C LYS A 203 -5.25 11.24 -17.89
N ALA A 204 -4.97 10.13 -18.55
CA ALA A 204 -4.16 9.04 -18.00
C ALA A 204 -2.76 9.51 -17.59
N LYS A 205 -2.05 10.23 -18.47
CA LYS A 205 -0.74 10.83 -18.18
C LYS A 205 -0.82 11.84 -17.05
N PHE A 206 -1.82 12.73 -17.08
CA PHE A 206 -2.04 13.74 -16.04
C PHE A 206 -2.17 13.09 -14.65
N ILE A 207 -3.01 12.06 -14.54
CA ILE A 207 -3.20 11.34 -13.28
C ILE A 207 -1.91 10.65 -12.83
N GLY A 208 -1.22 9.97 -13.75
CA GLY A 208 0.05 9.30 -13.46
C GLY A 208 1.14 10.26 -12.95
N ILE A 209 1.29 11.42 -13.59
CA ILE A 209 2.24 12.46 -13.19
C ILE A 209 1.90 13.00 -11.80
N ASN A 210 0.63 13.32 -11.53
CA ASN A 210 0.21 13.79 -10.22
C ASN A 210 0.36 12.73 -9.12
N GLY A 211 0.13 11.45 -9.44
CA GLY A 211 0.41 10.32 -8.55
C GLY A 211 1.89 10.24 -8.17
N LYS A 212 2.78 10.34 -9.16
CA LYS A 212 4.24 10.39 -8.95
C LYS A 212 4.63 11.59 -8.07
N ASN A 213 4.13 12.78 -8.39
CA ASN A 213 4.42 14.01 -7.66
C ASN A 213 3.96 13.96 -6.20
N LEU A 214 2.79 13.38 -5.93
CA LEU A 214 2.29 13.18 -4.56
C LEU A 214 3.27 12.35 -3.74
N VAL A 215 3.75 11.23 -4.29
CA VAL A 215 4.69 10.35 -3.59
C VAL A 215 6.03 11.04 -3.38
N GLN A 216 6.58 11.70 -4.39
CA GLN A 216 7.84 12.46 -4.25
C GLN A 216 7.75 13.58 -3.21
N LYS A 217 6.61 14.26 -3.12
CA LYS A 217 6.39 15.39 -2.20
C LYS A 217 6.11 14.96 -0.77
N TYR A 218 5.28 13.93 -0.56
CA TYR A 218 4.77 13.59 0.78
C TYR A 218 5.35 12.31 1.37
N LEU A 219 6.04 11.50 0.56
CA LEU A 219 6.72 10.29 1.01
C LEU A 219 8.25 10.38 0.84
N ASN A 220 8.84 11.59 0.80
CA ASN A 220 10.27 11.74 1.02
C ASN A 220 10.63 11.60 2.50
N GLU A 221 11.90 11.36 2.79
CA GLU A 221 12.38 11.10 4.15
C GLU A 221 12.06 12.24 5.12
N GLN A 222 12.21 13.50 4.68
CA GLN A 222 11.88 14.65 5.53
C GLN A 222 10.40 14.69 5.90
N ALA A 223 9.50 14.46 4.93
CA ALA A 223 8.07 14.43 5.16
C ALA A 223 7.66 13.27 6.09
N ILE A 224 8.24 12.08 5.89
CA ILE A 224 8.00 10.89 6.71
C ILE A 224 8.41 11.15 8.16
N LEU A 225 9.63 11.67 8.38
CA LEU A 225 10.15 11.98 9.71
C LEU A 225 9.36 13.09 10.38
N CYS A 226 8.98 14.13 9.63
CA CYS A 226 8.15 15.22 10.13
C CYS A 226 6.77 14.71 10.61
N TYR A 227 6.11 13.86 9.81
CA TYR A 227 4.85 13.24 10.19
C TYR A 227 5.00 12.40 11.45
N LEU A 228 5.99 11.50 11.51
CA LEU A 228 6.22 10.63 12.67
C LEU A 228 6.50 11.46 13.94
N ARG A 229 7.38 12.47 13.84
CA ARG A 229 7.68 13.38 14.95
C ARG A 229 6.42 14.08 15.45
N ASN A 230 5.61 14.62 14.54
CA ASN A 230 4.38 15.32 14.92
C ASN A 230 3.37 14.38 15.56
N VAL A 231 3.21 13.14 15.06
CA VAL A 231 2.34 12.14 15.70
C VAL A 231 2.78 11.86 17.13
N LEU A 232 4.07 11.66 17.37
CA LEU A 232 4.60 11.39 18.71
C LEU A 232 4.40 12.58 19.66
N ILE A 233 4.65 13.80 19.20
CA ILE A 233 4.44 15.03 20.00
C ILE A 233 2.95 15.21 20.33
N GLN A 234 2.03 15.00 19.38
CA GLN A 234 0.60 15.11 19.69
C GLN A 234 0.13 13.99 20.61
N TYR A 235 0.69 12.79 20.46
CA TYR A 235 0.38 11.64 21.30
C TYR A 235 0.84 11.85 22.75
N GLU A 236 2.03 12.44 22.97
CA GLU A 236 2.54 12.77 24.31
C GLU A 236 1.56 13.64 25.10
N LYS A 237 0.89 14.60 24.45
CA LYS A 237 -0.09 15.49 25.09
C LYS A 237 -1.31 14.76 25.66
N LEU A 238 -1.55 13.51 25.25
CA LEU A 238 -2.64 12.68 25.74
C LEU A 238 -2.29 11.97 27.06
N PHE A 239 -1.04 12.03 27.50
CA PHE A 239 -0.61 11.36 28.72
C PHE A 239 -1.14 12.08 29.95
N ALA A 240 -1.95 11.37 30.74
CA ALA A 240 -2.38 11.80 32.07
C ALA A 240 -1.33 11.49 33.16
N TYR A 241 -0.14 11.01 32.78
CA TYR A 241 0.93 10.60 33.69
C TYR A 241 2.30 10.84 33.06
N LYS A 242 3.35 10.93 33.88
CA LYS A 242 4.73 10.97 33.42
C LYS A 242 5.25 9.54 33.18
N PRO A 243 5.65 9.15 31.96
CA PRO A 243 6.18 7.81 31.70
C PRO A 243 7.41 7.51 32.54
N ARG A 244 7.55 6.25 32.96
CA ARG A 244 8.74 5.72 33.65
C ARG A 244 9.24 4.49 32.90
N LYS A 245 10.56 4.31 32.82
CA LYS A 245 11.17 3.11 32.20
C LYS A 245 10.68 1.86 32.92
N HIS A 246 10.12 0.92 32.17
CA HIS A 246 9.73 -0.38 32.73
C HIS A 246 11.00 -1.19 33.07
N ARG A 247 11.00 -1.94 34.18
CA ARG A 247 12.16 -2.73 34.64
C ARG A 247 12.71 -3.71 33.61
N ASN A 248 11.85 -4.18 32.70
CA ASN A 248 12.22 -5.12 31.62
C ASN A 248 12.50 -4.42 30.28
N ALA A 249 12.56 -3.08 30.24
CA ALA A 249 12.83 -2.35 29.01
C ALA A 249 14.33 -2.43 28.67
N VAL A 250 14.65 -2.99 27.51
CA VAL A 250 16.00 -3.06 26.95
C VAL A 250 16.27 -1.80 26.14
N ASN A 251 17.50 -1.29 26.19
CA ASN A 251 17.93 -0.19 25.33
C ASN A 251 17.97 -0.67 23.87
N ILE A 252 17.31 0.06 22.96
CA ILE A 252 17.24 -0.32 21.56
C ILE A 252 18.62 -0.28 20.89
N ASP A 253 19.48 0.66 21.28
CA ASP A 253 20.82 0.78 20.73
C ASP A 253 21.64 -0.44 21.14
N GLU A 254 21.68 -0.76 22.44
CA GLU A 254 22.36 -1.96 22.97
C GLU A 254 21.87 -3.25 22.31
N PHE A 255 20.55 -3.38 22.09
CA PHE A 255 19.96 -4.53 21.39
C PHE A 255 20.41 -4.63 19.94
N LEU A 256 20.48 -3.50 19.22
CA LEU A 256 20.85 -3.48 17.80
C LEU A 256 22.37 -3.64 17.58
N VAL A 257 23.21 -3.15 18.49
CA VAL A 257 24.67 -3.31 18.43
C VAL A 257 25.19 -4.55 19.15
N GLY A 258 24.32 -5.37 19.73
CA GLY A 258 24.68 -6.67 20.32
C GLY A 258 25.46 -6.57 21.65
N TYR A 259 25.41 -5.42 22.33
CA TYR A 259 25.97 -5.32 23.68
C TYR A 259 24.97 -5.88 24.68
N SER A 260 25.06 -7.18 24.93
CA SER A 260 24.61 -7.75 26.18
C SER A 260 25.63 -7.40 27.27
N THR A 261 25.33 -6.40 28.08
CA THR A 261 25.97 -6.21 29.40
C THR A 261 25.36 -7.16 30.40
#